data_AF-A0A8T4WUP9-F1
#
_entry.id   AF-A0A8T4WUP9-F1
#
_cell.length_a   1.000
_cell.length_b   1.000
_cell.length_c   1.000
_cell.angle_alpha   90.00
_cell.angle_beta   90.00
_cell.angle_gamma   90.00
#
_symmetry.space_group_name_H-M   'P 1'
#
loop_
_entity.id
_entity.type
_entity.pdbx_description
1 polymer ?
#
loop_
_entity_poly.entity_id
_entity_poly.type
_entity_poly.pdbx_seq_one_letter_code
_entity_poly.pdbx_strand_id
1 'polypeptide(L)'
;MSRYLGDNLIVDLSMKPNEEKIINLVDLFNNHPNEIVTIIGTASEDGFPNTTPVSLVLAKDEKTLLITLKSDHTTTQNLRENNELSIEVLAENDIAVGIKGEAKVV
;
A
#
# COMPACT_ATOMS: atom_id res chain seq x y z
N MET A 1 12.82 -5.51 -11.41
CA MET A 1 11.72 -6.04 -12.25
C MET A 1 10.65 -6.50 -11.27
N SER A 2 9.44 -5.94 -11.32
CA SER A 2 8.32 -6.34 -10.44
C SER A 2 7.54 -7.49 -11.06
N ARG A 3 6.89 -8.30 -10.21
CA ARG A 3 5.96 -9.38 -10.60
C ARG A 3 4.56 -8.99 -10.12
N TYR A 4 3.56 -9.15 -10.97
CA TYR A 4 2.17 -9.00 -10.55
C TYR A 4 1.77 -10.17 -9.64
N LEU A 5 1.20 -9.88 -8.48
CA LEU A 5 0.91 -10.85 -7.42
C LEU A 5 -0.59 -11.18 -7.28
N GLY A 6 -1.46 -10.38 -7.89
CA GLY A 6 -2.92 -10.52 -7.81
C GLY A 6 -3.63 -9.20 -7.51
N ASP A 7 -4.95 -9.28 -7.38
CA ASP A 7 -5.85 -8.14 -7.11
C ASP A 7 -6.28 -8.03 -5.64
N ASN A 8 -5.77 -8.92 -4.78
CA ASN A 8 -6.15 -9.01 -3.38
C ASN A 8 -4.96 -8.73 -2.48
N LEU A 9 -5.24 -8.35 -1.23
CA LEU A 9 -4.26 -8.13 -0.17
C LEU A 9 -3.68 -9.43 0.41
N ILE A 10 -4.15 -10.59 -0.03
CA ILE A 10 -3.56 -11.90 0.29
C ILE A 10 -2.87 -12.38 -0.98
N VAL A 11 -1.54 -12.48 -0.93
CA VAL A 11 -0.70 -12.68 -2.12
C VAL A 11 0.28 -13.82 -1.96
N ASP A 12 0.54 -14.53 -3.06
CA ASP A 12 1.53 -15.61 -3.12
C ASP A 12 2.88 -15.07 -3.63
N LEU A 13 3.89 -15.13 -2.76
CA LEU A 13 5.28 -14.74 -3.04
C LEU A 13 6.18 -15.91 -3.42
N SER A 14 5.66 -17.12 -3.56
CA SER A 14 6.47 -18.32 -3.85
C SER A 14 7.32 -18.11 -5.11
N MET A 15 8.61 -18.41 -5.01
CA MET A 15 9.58 -18.24 -6.09
C MET A 15 10.00 -19.58 -6.69
N LYS A 16 9.89 -20.67 -5.94
CA LYS A 16 10.25 -22.03 -6.36
C LYS A 16 9.04 -22.98 -6.34
N PRO A 17 9.04 -24.02 -7.18
CA PRO A 17 8.09 -25.12 -7.05
C PRO A 17 8.19 -25.76 -5.65
N ASN A 18 7.04 -26.00 -5.00
CA ASN A 18 6.90 -26.52 -3.62
C ASN A 18 7.34 -25.56 -2.50
N GLU A 19 7.60 -24.29 -2.81
CA GLU A 19 7.63 -23.23 -1.81
C GLU A 19 6.19 -22.71 -1.63
N GLU A 20 5.79 -22.47 -0.38
CA GLU A 20 4.55 -21.76 -0.07
C GLU A 20 4.92 -20.54 0.78
N LYS A 21 4.83 -19.36 0.19
CA LYS A 21 5.07 -18.09 0.87
C LYS A 21 3.90 -17.15 0.63
N ILE A 22 2.83 -17.35 1.39
CA ILE A 22 1.66 -16.46 1.36
C ILE A 22 1.90 -15.29 2.30
N ILE A 23 1.68 -14.08 1.81
CA ILE A 23 1.59 -12.88 2.65
C ILE A 23 0.14 -12.48 2.76
N ASN A 24 -0.30 -12.30 4.00
CA ASN A 24 -1.60 -11.72 4.31
C ASN A 24 -1.40 -10.25 4.73
N LEU A 25 -1.51 -9.32 3.77
CA LEU A 25 -1.37 -7.89 4.07
C LEU A 25 -2.52 -7.39 4.95
N VAL A 26 -3.70 -8.03 4.92
CA VAL A 26 -4.81 -7.69 5.83
C VAL A 26 -4.39 -7.90 7.28
N ASP A 27 -3.77 -9.05 7.56
CA ASP A 27 -3.25 -9.39 8.89
C ASP A 27 -2.12 -8.45 9.31
N LEU A 28 -1.19 -8.16 8.39
CA LEU A 28 -0.09 -7.23 8.67
C LEU A 28 -0.58 -5.83 9.04
N PHE A 29 -1.52 -5.26 8.28
CA PHE A 29 -2.06 -3.93 8.59
C PHE A 29 -2.84 -3.90 9.90
N ASN A 30 -3.61 -4.94 10.20
CA ASN A 30 -4.58 -4.91 11.30
C ASN A 30 -4.00 -5.41 12.63
N ASN A 31 -3.13 -6.42 12.59
CA ASN A 31 -2.63 -7.11 13.78
C ASN A 31 -1.14 -6.90 14.02
N HIS A 32 -0.36 -6.58 12.97
CA HIS A 32 1.10 -6.41 13.05
C HIS A 32 1.60 -5.06 12.47
N PRO A 33 0.94 -3.92 12.75
CA PRO A 33 1.28 -2.65 12.11
C PRO A 33 2.68 -2.13 12.45
N ASN A 34 3.31 -2.63 13.52
CA ASN A 34 4.68 -2.31 13.91
C ASN A 34 5.75 -3.11 13.16
N GLU A 35 5.36 -4.12 12.39
CA GLU A 35 6.26 -4.99 11.61
C GLU A 35 6.38 -4.53 10.15
N ILE A 36 5.67 -3.46 9.79
CA ILE A 36 5.64 -2.91 8.43
C ILE A 36 5.94 -1.42 8.40
N VAL A 37 6.55 -0.97 7.30
CA VAL A 37 6.63 0.45 6.92
C VAL A 37 5.80 0.62 5.66
N THR A 38 4.88 1.59 5.69
CA THR A 38 4.02 1.89 4.55
C THR A 38 4.34 3.27 4.00
N ILE A 39 4.52 3.35 2.68
CA ILE A 39 4.85 4.60 1.96
C ILE A 39 3.83 4.79 0.84
N ILE A 40 3.12 5.91 0.83
CA ILE A 40 2.19 6.27 -0.25
C ILE A 40 2.95 7.09 -1.29
N GLY A 41 2.84 6.69 -2.56
CA GLY A 41 3.22 7.47 -3.73
C GLY A 41 2.00 8.14 -4.38
N THR A 42 2.09 9.44 -4.63
CA THR A 42 1.10 10.23 -5.37
C THR A 42 1.80 11.12 -6.39
N ALA A 43 1.07 11.63 -7.37
CA ALA A 43 1.57 12.66 -8.28
C ALA A 43 0.97 14.03 -7.90
N SER A 44 1.76 15.10 -8.01
CA SER A 44 1.21 16.47 -8.00
C SER A 44 0.45 16.74 -9.30
N GLU A 45 -0.23 17.90 -9.36
CA GLU A 45 -0.91 18.38 -10.59
C GLU A 45 0.04 18.43 -11.80
N ASP A 46 1.27 18.91 -11.59
CA ASP A 46 2.31 18.94 -12.63
C ASP A 46 2.93 17.56 -12.95
N GLY A 47 2.45 16.48 -12.32
CA GLY A 47 2.94 15.11 -12.54
C GLY A 47 4.21 14.74 -11.76
N PHE A 48 4.69 15.57 -10.82
CA PHE A 48 5.85 15.23 -10.01
C PHE A 48 5.51 14.21 -8.92
N PRO A 49 6.34 13.17 -8.72
CA PRO A 49 6.09 12.17 -7.70
C PRO A 49 6.32 12.74 -6.30
N ASN A 50 5.40 12.43 -5.40
CA ASN A 50 5.48 12.72 -3.97
C ASN A 50 5.33 11.42 -3.18
N THR A 51 6.18 11.22 -2.18
CA THR A 51 6.09 10.08 -1.27
C THR A 51 5.85 10.51 0.16
N THR A 52 5.10 9.72 0.91
CA THR A 52 4.80 10.01 2.32
C THR A 52 4.70 8.72 3.12
N PRO A 53 5.50 8.55 4.19
CA PRO A 53 5.31 7.44 5.11
C PRO A 53 4.00 7.60 5.87
N VAL A 54 3.25 6.52 6.01
CA VAL A 54 1.97 6.48 6.74
C VAL A 54 1.95 5.30 7.69
N SER A 55 1.35 5.48 8.86
CA SER A 55 1.22 4.43 9.88
C SER A 55 -0.23 4.12 10.23
N LEU A 56 -1.16 5.06 9.99
CA LEU A 56 -2.58 4.87 10.26
C LEU A 56 -3.27 4.28 9.03
N VAL A 57 -3.05 2.99 8.82
CA VAL A 57 -3.63 2.18 7.75
C VAL A 57 -4.41 1.02 8.36
N LEU A 58 -5.61 0.78 7.85
CA LEU A 58 -6.45 -0.36 8.23
C LEU A 58 -6.91 -1.07 6.96
N ALA A 59 -6.74 -2.39 6.90
CA ALA A 59 -7.36 -3.20 5.86
C ALA A 59 -8.80 -3.53 6.25
N LYS A 60 -9.76 -2.87 5.57
CA LYS A 60 -11.20 -3.10 5.81
C LYS A 60 -11.63 -4.47 5.31
N ASP A 61 -11.11 -4.87 4.15
CA ASP A 61 -11.32 -6.16 3.49
C ASP A 61 -10.13 -6.44 2.58
N GLU A 62 -10.15 -7.56 1.85
CA GLU A 62 -9.06 -7.99 0.96
C GLU A 62 -8.79 -7.07 -0.24
N LYS A 63 -9.60 -6.02 -0.45
CA LYS A 63 -9.48 -5.10 -1.59
C LYS A 63 -9.47 -3.63 -1.20
N THR A 64 -9.68 -3.32 0.07
CA THR A 64 -9.91 -1.95 0.53
C THR A 64 -9.04 -1.61 1.73
N LEU A 65 -8.21 -0.59 1.57
CA LEU A 65 -7.48 0.06 2.66
C LEU A 65 -8.18 1.36 3.06
N LEU A 66 -8.23 1.61 4.37
CA LEU A 66 -8.61 2.88 4.97
C LEU A 66 -7.34 3.54 5.51
N ILE A 67 -7.09 4.78 5.12
CA ILE A 67 -5.86 5.50 5.47
C ILE A 67 -6.24 6.84 6.07
N THR A 68 -5.65 7.16 7.22
CA THR A 68 -5.86 8.47 7.87
C THR A 68 -4.72 9.42 7.54
N LEU A 69 -5.06 10.58 6.99
CA LEU A 69 -4.15 11.69 6.72
C LEU A 69 -4.77 13.00 7.23
N LYS A 70 -3.94 14.00 7.53
CA LYS A 70 -4.47 15.35 7.79
C LYS A 70 -5.06 15.92 6.49
N SER A 71 -6.20 16.59 6.60
CA SER A 71 -6.92 17.14 5.45
C SER A 71 -6.16 18.20 4.64
N ASP A 72 -5.16 18.83 5.25
CA ASP A 72 -4.26 19.85 4.70
C ASP A 72 -2.92 19.29 4.20
N HIS A 73 -2.70 17.97 4.30
CA HIS A 73 -1.46 17.34 3.85
C HIS A 73 -1.36 17.31 2.31
N THR A 74 -0.16 17.48 1.75
CA THR A 74 0.08 17.46 0.28
C THR A 74 -0.47 16.20 -0.37
N THR A 75 -0.23 15.02 0.22
CA THR A 75 -0.80 13.75 -0.26
C THR A 75 -2.32 13.80 -0.38
N THR A 76 -3.02 14.41 0.59
CA THR A 76 -4.48 14.54 0.54
C THR A 76 -4.93 15.48 -0.56
N GLN A 77 -4.19 16.56 -0.82
CA GLN A 77 -4.48 17.45 -1.95
C GLN A 77 -4.23 16.75 -3.28
N ASN A 78 -3.09 16.08 -3.43
CA ASN A 78 -2.77 15.29 -4.63
C ASN A 78 -3.89 14.28 -4.93
N LEU A 79 -4.38 13.55 -3.92
CA LEU A 79 -5.46 12.57 -4.07
C LEU A 79 -6.84 13.17 -4.41
N ARG A 80 -7.05 14.48 -4.19
CA ARG A 80 -8.27 15.16 -4.64
C ARG A 80 -8.22 15.49 -6.13
N GLU A 81 -7.04 15.84 -6.64
CA GLU A 81 -6.83 16.20 -8.05
C GLU A 81 -6.60 14.96 -8.93
N ASN A 82 -5.86 13.98 -8.43
CA ASN A 82 -5.57 12.71 -9.09
C ASN A 82 -5.74 11.56 -8.09
N ASN A 83 -6.75 10.73 -8.31
CA ASN A 83 -7.08 9.66 -7.39
C ASN A 83 -6.16 8.43 -7.48
N GLU A 84 -5.26 8.35 -8.47
CA GLU A 84 -4.30 7.26 -8.58
C GLU A 84 -3.20 7.34 -7.52
N LEU A 85 -2.85 6.19 -6.95
CA LEU A 85 -1.75 6.08 -5.99
C LEU A 85 -1.03 4.74 -6.10
N SER A 86 0.19 4.73 -5.56
CA SER A 86 0.87 3.51 -5.16
C SER A 86 1.06 3.49 -3.65
N ILE A 87 1.13 2.29 -3.08
CA ILE A 87 1.44 2.06 -1.68
C ILE A 87 2.53 0.99 -1.66
N GLU A 88 3.70 1.35 -1.14
CA GLU A 88 4.79 0.41 -0.92
C GLU A 88 4.75 -0.05 0.54
N VAL A 89 4.73 -1.38 0.74
CA VAL A 89 4.77 -2.03 2.04
C VAL A 89 6.10 -2.76 2.15
N LEU A 90 6.92 -2.32 3.10
CA LEU A 90 8.17 -2.97 3.47
C LEU A 90 7.92 -3.75 4.76
N ALA A 91 8.22 -5.03 4.78
CA ALA A 91 8.05 -5.90 5.93
C ALA A 91 9.34 -6.68 6.21
N GLU A 92 9.37 -7.43 7.31
CA GLU A 92 10.50 -8.28 7.67
C GLU A 92 10.83 -9.33 6.57
N ASN A 93 12.00 -9.96 6.68
CA ASN A 93 12.46 -11.01 5.75
C ASN A 93 12.56 -10.54 4.29
N ASP A 94 13.05 -9.30 4.10
CA ASP A 94 13.29 -8.66 2.80
C ASP A 94 12.04 -8.62 1.90
N ILE A 95 10.87 -8.48 2.51
CA ILE A 95 9.60 -8.36 1.78
C ILE A 95 9.38 -6.89 1.39
N ALA A 96 9.19 -6.66 0.10
CA ALA A 96 8.71 -5.40 -0.45
C ALA A 96 7.56 -5.68 -1.43
N VAL A 97 6.37 -5.14 -1.15
CA VAL A 97 5.17 -5.29 -1.97
C VAL A 97 4.62 -3.92 -2.33
N GLY A 98 4.45 -3.69 -3.63
CA GLY A 98 3.77 -2.52 -4.17
C GLY A 98 2.29 -2.82 -4.44
N ILE A 99 1.41 -1.94 -3.98
CA ILE A 99 -0.03 -1.95 -4.23
C ILE A 99 -0.33 -0.75 -5.11
N LYS A 100 -1.00 -0.95 -6.25
CA LYS A 100 -1.55 0.14 -7.06
C LYS A 100 -3.05 0.21 -6.84
N GLY A 101 -3.61 1.40 -6.72
CA GLY A 101 -5.04 1.58 -6.58
C GLY A 101 -5.51 2.99 -6.90
N GLU A 102 -6.79 3.23 -6.60
CA GLU A 102 -7.42 4.53 -6.62
C GLU A 102 -7.95 4.86 -5.22
N ALA A 103 -7.78 6.09 -4.76
CA ALA A 103 -8.29 6.55 -3.47
C ALA A 103 -9.47 7.50 -3.64
N LYS A 104 -10.35 7.49 -2.64
CA LYS A 104 -11.38 8.50 -2.49
C LYS A 104 -11.18 9.21 -1.17
N VAL A 105 -10.93 10.51 -1.21
CA VAL A 105 -10.92 11.35 0.00
C VAL A 105 -12.36 11.53 0.49
N VAL A 106 -12.62 11.15 1.74
CA VAL A 106 -13.95 11.20 2.39
C VAL A 106 -14.02 12.25 3.49
#